data_AF-A0A842RPU5-F1
#
_entry.id   AF-A0A842RPU5-F1
#
_cell.length_a   1.000
_cell.length_b   1.000
_cell.length_c   1.000
_cell.angle_alpha   90.00
_cell.angle_beta   90.00
_cell.angle_gamma   90.00
#
_symmetry.space_group_name_H-M   'P 1'
#
loop_
_entity.id
_entity.type
_entity.pdbx_description
1 polymer ?
#
loop_
_entity_poly.entity_id
_entity_poly.type
_entity_poly.pdbx_seq_one_letter_code
_entity_poly.pdbx_strand_id
1 'polypeptide(L)'
;MLFPRGSANEKKKGETHLFEHIICKKWKHTLGFTREDYAFFALIGNSDEDSLIRNLKSLKVSKSELENIKDVVLNEILRNQSNEEELFWKEVWEKTDYEYSPLGTYNDIFTIDINDIERIKYSVLANPIYFYKKRLIVKNKNKEKKELMNNDKIFKKDIKINKKKFVCYFFSKCPEELFILKEIMNLMFSNKLIYISEKKHMSVVIIKTGVEFPTMAEIDRYYYKALEEVIRKIKLIKDDFISHVMNEFESQLFHDIIWELRVNFLLQTTKLKIRNFVNKLEKL
;
A
#
# COMPACT_ATOMS: atom_id res chain seq x y z
N MET A 1 14.71 -5.61 -3.28
CA MET A 1 14.91 -4.84 -4.52
C MET A 1 13.59 -4.20 -4.88
N LEU A 2 13.58 -2.92 -5.27
CA LEU A 2 12.36 -2.18 -5.61
C LEU A 2 12.46 -1.63 -7.02
N PHE A 3 11.42 -1.90 -7.82
CA PHE A 3 11.19 -1.30 -9.13
C PHE A 3 10.19 -0.14 -8.94
N PRO A 4 10.51 1.10 -9.34
CA PRO A 4 9.60 2.24 -9.24
C PRO A 4 8.57 2.23 -10.38
N ARG A 5 7.94 1.06 -10.59
CA ARG A 5 6.85 0.80 -11.52
C ARG A 5 5.84 -0.07 -10.79
N GLY A 6 4.58 0.37 -10.79
CA GLY A 6 3.45 -0.34 -10.19
C GLY A 6 2.20 -0.21 -11.05
N SER A 7 1.06 -0.64 -10.52
CA SER A 7 -0.18 -0.77 -11.30
C SER A 7 -0.81 0.53 -11.82
N ALA A 8 -0.48 1.68 -11.24
CA ALA A 8 -1.03 2.97 -11.69
C ALA A 8 -0.44 3.45 -13.02
N ASN A 9 0.70 2.90 -13.46
CA ASN A 9 1.41 3.33 -14.67
C ASN A 9 1.32 2.28 -15.80
N GLU A 10 0.29 1.43 -15.73
CA GLU A 10 0.12 0.31 -16.64
C GLU A 10 -0.64 0.67 -17.90
N LYS A 11 -0.24 0.07 -19.02
CA LYS A 11 -1.03 0.15 -20.26
C LYS A 11 -2.15 -0.90 -20.26
N LYS A 12 -1.87 -2.09 -19.74
CA LYS A 12 -2.81 -3.19 -19.53
C LYS A 12 -2.86 -3.51 -18.04
N LYS A 13 -4.04 -3.57 -17.45
CA LYS A 13 -4.21 -3.72 -16.01
C LYS A 13 -3.67 -5.08 -15.55
N GLY A 14 -2.83 -5.06 -14.52
CA GLY A 14 -2.16 -6.22 -13.93
C GLY A 14 -0.85 -6.61 -14.62
N GLU A 15 -0.36 -5.86 -15.61
CA GLU A 15 0.85 -6.23 -16.34
C GLU A 15 2.12 -6.25 -15.46
N THR A 16 2.20 -5.37 -14.46
CA THR A 16 3.33 -5.30 -13.51
C THR A 16 3.28 -6.46 -12.53
N HIS A 17 2.10 -6.85 -12.07
CA HIS A 17 1.93 -8.02 -11.21
C HIS A 17 2.22 -9.32 -11.98
N LEU A 18 1.81 -9.42 -13.24
CA LEU A 18 2.22 -10.54 -14.10
C LEU A 18 3.75 -10.58 -14.28
N PHE A 19 4.39 -9.42 -14.47
CA PHE A 19 5.84 -9.31 -14.57
C PHE A 19 6.55 -9.72 -13.27
N GLU A 20 5.99 -9.38 -12.11
CA GLU A 20 6.46 -9.82 -10.81
C GLU A 20 6.46 -11.36 -10.69
N HIS A 21 5.36 -12.02 -11.07
CA HIS A 21 5.30 -13.49 -11.12
C HIS A 21 6.37 -14.09 -12.04
N ILE A 22 6.65 -13.46 -13.19
CA ILE A 22 7.73 -13.88 -14.09
C ILE A 22 9.10 -13.83 -13.39
N ILE A 23 9.39 -12.73 -12.69
CA ILE A 23 10.64 -12.56 -11.96
C ILE A 23 10.75 -13.61 -10.84
N CYS A 24 9.72 -13.78 -10.02
CA CYS A 24 9.70 -14.78 -8.94
C CYS A 24 9.85 -16.22 -9.45
N LYS A 25 9.27 -16.54 -10.60
CA LYS A 25 9.42 -17.85 -11.25
C LYS A 25 10.86 -18.08 -11.73
N LYS A 26 11.48 -17.08 -12.35
CA LYS A 26 12.83 -17.19 -12.96
C LYS A 26 13.94 -17.10 -11.91
N TRP A 27 13.76 -16.27 -10.88
CA TRP A 27 14.76 -16.02 -9.85
C TRP A 27 14.40 -16.83 -8.61
N LYS A 28 14.99 -18.03 -8.51
CA LYS A 28 14.79 -18.92 -7.36
C LYS A 28 14.99 -18.15 -6.05
N HIS A 29 14.17 -18.46 -5.04
CA HIS A 29 14.21 -17.83 -3.72
C HIS A 29 13.90 -16.32 -3.72
N THR A 30 13.08 -15.87 -4.67
CA THR A 30 12.58 -14.49 -4.70
C THR A 30 11.08 -14.48 -4.38
N LEU A 31 10.69 -13.65 -3.41
CA LEU A 31 9.29 -13.32 -3.16
C LEU A 31 9.02 -11.91 -3.68
N GLY A 32 7.85 -11.71 -4.27
CA GLY A 32 7.45 -10.48 -4.92
C GLY A 32 6.13 -9.97 -4.39
N PHE A 33 5.89 -8.67 -4.54
CA PHE A 33 4.55 -8.11 -4.55
C PHE A 33 4.50 -6.82 -5.37
N THR A 34 3.32 -6.49 -5.88
CA THR A 34 3.08 -5.31 -6.69
C THR A 34 2.10 -4.37 -6.01
N ARG A 35 2.45 -3.10 -5.97
CA ARG A 35 1.60 -1.98 -5.56
C ARG A 35 1.39 -1.05 -6.74
N GLU A 36 0.68 0.03 -6.50
CA GLU A 36 0.25 0.96 -7.54
C GLU A 36 1.40 1.82 -8.08
N ASP A 37 2.48 2.00 -7.33
CA ASP A 37 3.64 2.81 -7.71
C ASP A 37 4.94 2.02 -7.81
N TYR A 38 5.01 0.84 -7.20
CA TYR A 38 6.21 0.01 -7.23
C TYR A 38 5.90 -1.48 -7.22
N ALA A 39 6.90 -2.26 -7.63
CA ALA A 39 6.96 -3.70 -7.39
C ALA A 39 8.20 -3.98 -6.53
N PHE A 40 8.04 -4.79 -5.51
CA PHE A 40 9.11 -5.14 -4.58
C PHE A 40 9.43 -6.62 -4.64
N PHE A 41 10.72 -6.92 -4.45
CA PHE A 41 11.25 -8.27 -4.45
C PHE A 41 12.14 -8.49 -3.23
N ALA A 42 11.73 -9.40 -2.34
CA ALA A 42 12.56 -9.93 -1.28
C ALA A 42 13.44 -11.05 -1.85
N LEU A 43 14.75 -10.88 -1.75
CA LEU A 43 15.74 -11.82 -2.27
C LEU A 43 16.28 -12.64 -1.11
N ILE A 44 15.93 -13.93 -1.07
CA ILE A 44 16.35 -14.82 0.01
C ILE A 44 17.72 -15.42 -0.38
N GLY A 45 18.79 -14.82 0.15
CA GLY A 45 20.17 -15.29 -0.04
C GLY A 45 21.15 -14.18 -0.42
N ASN A 46 22.42 -14.56 -0.64
CA ASN A 46 23.49 -13.64 -1.06
C ASN A 46 23.45 -13.43 -2.57
N SER A 47 22.45 -12.71 -3.07
CA SER A 47 22.42 -12.28 -4.47
C SER A 47 23.14 -10.94 -4.62
N ASP A 48 24.11 -10.91 -5.53
CA ASP A 48 24.83 -9.69 -5.91
C ASP A 48 23.95 -8.77 -6.77
N GLU A 49 24.05 -7.44 -6.55
CA GLU A 49 23.23 -6.42 -7.21
C GLU A 49 23.47 -6.41 -8.73
N ASP A 50 24.74 -6.47 -9.16
CA ASP A 50 25.11 -6.48 -10.58
C ASP A 50 24.66 -7.78 -11.26
N SER A 51 24.67 -8.90 -10.54
CA SER A 51 24.10 -10.16 -11.01
C SER A 51 22.59 -10.04 -11.28
N LEU A 52 21.83 -9.43 -10.37
CA LEU A 52 20.38 -9.27 -10.52
C LEU A 52 20.03 -8.34 -11.69
N ILE A 53 20.77 -7.25 -11.86
CA ILE A 53 20.60 -6.35 -13.01
C ILE A 53 20.95 -7.06 -14.32
N ARG A 54 22.02 -7.87 -14.35
CA ARG A 54 22.36 -8.69 -15.53
C ARG A 54 21.27 -9.69 -15.85
N ASN A 55 20.72 -10.37 -14.84
CA ASN A 55 19.61 -11.32 -15.01
C ASN A 55 18.34 -10.63 -15.51
N LEU A 56 18.06 -9.41 -15.05
CA LEU A 56 16.93 -8.63 -15.55
C LEU A 56 17.13 -8.21 -17.00
N LYS A 57 18.35 -7.78 -17.38
CA LYS A 57 18.70 -7.43 -18.77
C LYS A 57 18.62 -8.64 -19.71
N SER A 58 19.05 -9.81 -19.26
CA SER A 58 19.04 -11.05 -20.04
C SER A 58 17.71 -11.82 -19.95
N LEU A 59 16.73 -11.31 -19.20
CA LEU A 59 15.42 -11.92 -19.05
C LEU A 59 14.78 -12.12 -20.43
N LYS A 60 14.49 -13.38 -20.73
CA LYS A 60 13.72 -13.82 -21.90
C LYS A 60 12.60 -14.73 -21.42
N VAL A 61 11.42 -14.52 -21.99
CA VAL A 61 10.21 -15.28 -21.69
C VAL A 61 9.71 -15.88 -22.99
N SER A 62 9.62 -17.21 -23.04
CA SER A 62 9.00 -17.89 -24.18
C SER A 62 7.48 -17.76 -24.13
N LYS A 63 6.81 -17.95 -25.27
CA LYS A 63 5.33 -17.91 -25.32
C LYS A 63 4.71 -18.91 -24.34
N SER A 64 5.24 -20.14 -24.31
CA SER A 64 4.75 -21.17 -23.38
C SER A 64 4.94 -20.78 -21.92
N GLU A 65 6.08 -20.17 -21.57
CA GLU A 65 6.31 -19.69 -20.19
C GLU A 65 5.33 -18.58 -19.81
N LEU A 66 5.07 -17.64 -20.72
CA LEU A 66 4.12 -16.56 -20.48
C LEU A 66 2.71 -17.10 -20.24
N GLU A 67 2.22 -17.99 -21.11
CA GLU A 67 0.89 -18.59 -20.95
C GLU A 67 0.77 -19.37 -19.63
N ASN A 68 1.78 -20.17 -19.28
CA ASN A 68 1.80 -20.89 -18.00
C ASN A 68 1.72 -19.95 -16.78
N ILE A 69 2.32 -18.76 -16.85
CA ILE A 69 2.31 -17.79 -15.76
C ILE A 69 0.99 -17.01 -15.76
N LYS A 70 0.44 -16.66 -16.93
CA LYS A 70 -0.90 -16.09 -17.03
C LYS A 70 -1.92 -17.00 -16.37
N ASP A 71 -1.88 -18.32 -16.62
CA ASP A 71 -2.81 -19.25 -15.99
C ASP A 71 -2.77 -19.19 -14.45
N VAL A 72 -1.58 -19.00 -13.87
CA VAL A 72 -1.44 -18.81 -12.42
C VAL A 72 -2.13 -17.53 -11.97
N VAL A 73 -1.86 -16.40 -12.63
CA VAL A 73 -2.44 -15.10 -12.30
C VAL A 73 -3.95 -15.05 -12.55
N LEU A 74 -4.44 -15.66 -13.63
CA LEU A 74 -5.87 -15.76 -13.93
C LEU A 74 -6.59 -16.58 -12.86
N ASN A 75 -5.99 -17.68 -12.38
CA ASN A 75 -6.53 -18.43 -11.26
C ASN A 75 -6.51 -17.64 -9.94
N GLU A 76 -5.48 -16.83 -9.71
CA GLU A 76 -5.42 -15.91 -8.57
C GLU A 76 -6.55 -14.88 -8.62
N ILE A 77 -6.78 -14.25 -9.78
CA ILE A 77 -7.91 -13.35 -10.02
C ILE A 77 -9.23 -14.05 -9.70
N LEU A 78 -9.44 -15.26 -10.23
CA LEU A 78 -10.68 -16.02 -10.00
C LEU A 78 -10.89 -16.38 -8.53
N ARG A 79 -9.83 -16.77 -7.80
CA ARG A 79 -9.92 -17.05 -6.36
C ARG A 79 -10.28 -15.80 -5.56
N ASN A 80 -9.72 -14.66 -5.96
CA ASN A 80 -9.93 -13.38 -5.30
C ASN A 80 -11.26 -12.71 -5.66
N GLN A 81 -11.94 -13.13 -6.73
CA GLN A 81 -13.30 -12.66 -7.06
C GLN A 81 -14.34 -13.01 -5.99
N SER A 82 -14.12 -14.09 -5.22
CA SER A 82 -14.99 -14.49 -4.11
C SER A 82 -14.44 -14.13 -2.73
N ASN A 83 -13.26 -13.52 -2.66
CA ASN A 83 -12.66 -13.11 -1.39
C ASN A 83 -13.33 -11.81 -0.91
N GLU A 84 -14.13 -11.91 0.17
CA GLU A 84 -14.88 -10.77 0.71
C GLU A 84 -13.99 -9.59 1.12
N GLU A 85 -12.77 -9.87 1.61
CA GLU A 85 -11.82 -8.83 2.02
C GLU A 85 -11.24 -8.10 0.80
N GLU A 86 -10.85 -8.84 -0.24
CA GLU A 86 -10.33 -8.27 -1.48
C GLU A 86 -11.41 -7.45 -2.21
N LEU A 87 -12.64 -7.97 -2.28
CA LEU A 87 -13.78 -7.23 -2.85
C LEU A 87 -14.03 -5.93 -2.07
N PHE A 88 -13.94 -5.99 -0.74
CA PHE A 88 -14.10 -4.83 0.12
C PHE A 88 -13.04 -3.76 -0.16
N TRP A 89 -11.77 -4.14 -0.20
CA TRP A 89 -10.68 -3.19 -0.47
C TRP A 89 -10.70 -2.66 -1.89
N LYS A 90 -11.06 -3.49 -2.88
CA LYS A 90 -11.26 -3.06 -4.26
C LYS A 90 -12.33 -1.97 -4.36
N GLU A 91 -13.51 -2.18 -3.77
CA GLU A 91 -14.58 -1.17 -3.79
C GLU A 91 -14.17 0.14 -3.10
N VAL A 92 -13.42 0.05 -2.00
CA VAL A 92 -12.90 1.23 -1.29
C VAL A 92 -11.91 2.00 -2.16
N TRP A 93 -10.96 1.31 -2.77
CA TRP A 93 -9.84 1.94 -3.47
C TRP A 93 -10.16 2.36 -4.92
N GLU A 94 -11.10 1.70 -5.62
CA GLU A 94 -11.60 2.16 -6.93
C GLU A 94 -12.27 3.54 -6.88
N LYS A 95 -12.57 4.04 -5.68
CA LYS A 95 -13.12 5.38 -5.46
C LYS A 95 -12.07 6.47 -5.27
N THR A 96 -10.79 6.13 -5.45
CA THR A 96 -9.64 7.03 -5.36
C THR A 96 -9.02 7.31 -6.73
N ASP A 97 -7.99 8.17 -6.78
CA ASP A 97 -7.16 8.38 -7.99
C ASP A 97 -6.44 7.08 -8.44
N TYR A 98 -6.48 6.01 -7.64
CA TYR A 98 -5.96 4.68 -7.98
C TYR A 98 -7.11 3.79 -8.45
N GLU A 99 -7.51 3.98 -9.70
CA GLU A 99 -8.69 3.33 -10.29
C GLU A 99 -8.55 1.80 -10.43
N TYR A 100 -7.35 1.22 -10.32
CA TYR A 100 -7.10 -0.18 -10.68
C TYR A 100 -6.36 -0.97 -9.60
N SER A 101 -6.87 -2.18 -9.32
CA SER A 101 -6.20 -3.18 -8.48
C SER A 101 -4.90 -3.66 -9.14
N PRO A 102 -3.81 -3.88 -8.38
CA PRO A 102 -2.59 -4.53 -8.88
C PRO A 102 -2.82 -5.88 -9.56
N LEU A 103 -3.87 -6.62 -9.18
CA LEU A 103 -4.23 -7.89 -9.81
C LEU A 103 -4.66 -7.74 -11.28
N GLY A 104 -5.14 -6.56 -11.67
CA GLY A 104 -5.64 -6.31 -13.01
C GLY A 104 -7.01 -6.91 -13.30
N THR A 105 -7.30 -7.14 -14.58
CA THR A 105 -8.55 -7.79 -15.02
C THR A 105 -8.24 -9.05 -15.81
N TYR A 106 -9.18 -10.01 -15.78
CA TYR A 106 -9.04 -11.26 -16.53
C TYR A 106 -8.76 -11.01 -18.02
N ASN A 107 -9.50 -10.09 -18.64
CA ASN A 107 -9.34 -9.76 -20.06
C ASN A 107 -7.99 -9.08 -20.35
N ASP A 108 -7.53 -8.18 -19.48
CA ASP A 108 -6.24 -7.54 -19.66
C ASP A 108 -5.11 -8.56 -19.56
N ILE A 109 -5.11 -9.41 -18.52
CA ILE A 109 -4.08 -10.46 -18.34
C ILE A 109 -4.07 -11.44 -19.50
N PHE A 110 -5.24 -11.88 -19.97
CA PHE A 110 -5.36 -12.81 -21.09
C PHE A 110 -4.71 -12.26 -22.37
N THR A 111 -4.88 -10.96 -22.63
CA THR A 111 -4.40 -10.30 -23.86
C THR A 111 -2.95 -9.81 -23.81
N ILE A 112 -2.26 -9.87 -22.67
CA ILE A 112 -0.84 -9.51 -22.57
C ILE A 112 0.00 -10.42 -23.47
N ASP A 113 0.94 -9.90 -24.24
CA ASP A 113 1.84 -10.71 -25.07
C ASP A 113 3.33 -10.54 -24.67
N ILE A 114 4.22 -11.22 -25.39
CA ILE A 114 5.67 -11.12 -25.13
C ILE A 114 6.18 -9.69 -25.34
N ASN A 115 5.60 -8.93 -26.28
CA ASN A 115 6.03 -7.56 -26.54
C ASN A 115 5.67 -6.63 -25.39
N ASP A 116 4.54 -6.87 -24.72
CA ASP A 116 4.19 -6.17 -23.49
C ASP A 116 5.20 -6.49 -22.36
N ILE A 117 5.61 -7.74 -22.19
CA ILE A 117 6.63 -8.13 -21.20
C ILE A 117 7.98 -7.46 -21.49
N GLU A 118 8.41 -7.44 -22.74
CA GLU A 118 9.63 -6.76 -23.16
C GLU A 118 9.53 -5.25 -22.89
N ARG A 119 8.39 -4.62 -23.20
CA ARG A 119 8.14 -3.20 -22.89
C ARG A 119 8.28 -2.93 -21.39
N ILE A 120 7.72 -3.79 -20.54
CA ILE A 120 7.81 -3.64 -19.08
C ILE A 120 9.26 -3.76 -18.62
N LYS A 121 9.98 -4.77 -19.10
CA LYS A 121 11.41 -4.97 -18.79
C LYS A 121 12.24 -3.73 -19.13
N TYR A 122 12.09 -3.18 -20.33
CA TYR A 122 12.79 -1.96 -20.73
C TYR A 122 12.37 -0.74 -19.92
N SER A 123 11.08 -0.63 -19.57
CA SER A 123 10.60 0.44 -18.70
C SER A 123 11.22 0.35 -17.31
N VAL A 124 11.32 -0.83 -16.71
CA VAL A 124 11.97 -1.03 -15.40
C VAL A 124 13.45 -0.67 -15.49
N LEU A 125 14.16 -1.15 -16.51
CA LEU A 125 15.60 -0.88 -16.70
C LEU A 125 15.92 0.59 -16.99
N ALA A 126 14.97 1.35 -17.53
CA ALA A 126 15.12 2.78 -17.77
C ALA A 126 14.96 3.64 -16.50
N ASN A 127 14.48 3.06 -15.40
CA ASN A 127 14.26 3.74 -14.13
C ASN A 127 15.28 3.31 -13.06
N PRO A 128 15.52 4.13 -12.01
CA PRO A 128 16.37 3.74 -10.89
C PRO A 128 15.84 2.49 -10.19
N ILE A 129 16.66 1.45 -10.07
CA ILE A 129 16.34 0.24 -9.29
C ILE A 129 16.99 0.36 -7.91
N TYR A 130 16.21 0.17 -6.85
CA TYR A 130 16.68 0.36 -5.47
C TYR A 130 16.98 -0.99 -4.80
N PHE A 131 18.16 -1.10 -4.18
CA PHE A 131 18.56 -2.24 -3.37
C PHE A 131 18.63 -1.84 -1.90
N TYR A 132 17.98 -2.63 -1.04
CA TYR A 132 17.94 -2.42 0.40
C TYR A 132 18.79 -3.49 1.08
N LYS A 133 19.80 -3.07 1.86
CA LYS A 133 20.59 -3.95 2.74
C LYS A 133 20.23 -3.62 4.20
N LYS A 134 20.27 -4.64 5.08
CA LYS A 134 19.88 -4.57 6.52
C LYS A 134 20.48 -3.40 7.32
N ARG A 135 21.49 -2.71 6.80
CA ARG A 135 22.09 -1.48 7.34
C ARG A 135 22.55 -0.60 6.17
N LEU A 136 22.09 0.66 6.13
CA LEU A 136 22.47 1.77 5.24
C LEU A 136 21.83 1.92 3.84
N ILE A 137 21.06 3.02 3.76
CA ILE A 137 21.06 4.13 2.79
C ILE A 137 21.05 3.77 1.28
N VAL A 138 19.92 4.13 0.68
CA VAL A 138 19.72 4.38 -0.76
C VAL A 138 20.80 5.32 -1.30
N LYS A 139 21.74 4.81 -2.11
CA LYS A 139 22.56 5.69 -2.98
C LYS A 139 21.65 6.28 -4.05
N ASN A 140 21.21 7.51 -3.81
CA ASN A 140 20.46 8.32 -4.76
C ASN A 140 21.46 8.99 -5.73
N LYS A 141 21.50 8.58 -7.00
CA LYS A 141 22.14 9.37 -8.06
C LYS A 141 21.03 10.06 -8.87
N ASN A 142 20.99 11.39 -8.77
CA ASN A 142 20.15 12.34 -9.51
C ASN A 142 18.64 12.34 -9.23
N LYS A 143 18.20 13.25 -8.36
CA LYS A 143 17.48 14.50 -8.71
C LYS A 143 16.86 15.12 -7.45
N GLU A 144 16.90 16.44 -7.37
CA GLU A 144 16.06 17.24 -6.47
C GLU A 144 14.60 16.80 -6.63
N LYS A 145 14.03 16.20 -5.58
CA LYS A 145 12.58 15.95 -5.55
C LYS A 145 11.90 17.27 -5.26
N LYS A 146 11.25 17.86 -6.26
CA LYS A 146 10.14 18.78 -6.01
C LYS A 146 9.07 17.96 -5.29
N GLU A 147 8.82 18.26 -4.02
CA GLU A 147 7.60 17.81 -3.36
C GLU A 147 6.41 18.38 -4.14
N LEU A 148 5.67 17.52 -4.81
CA LEU A 148 4.34 17.87 -5.31
C LEU A 148 3.48 18.11 -4.07
N MET A 149 3.38 19.37 -3.65
CA MET A 149 2.37 19.82 -2.70
C MET A 149 0.99 19.61 -3.35
N ASN A 150 0.43 18.41 -3.22
CA ASN A 150 -0.98 18.21 -3.49
C ASN A 150 -1.78 18.90 -2.37
N ASN A 151 -2.79 19.68 -2.74
CA ASN A 151 -3.72 20.32 -1.81
C ASN A 151 -4.39 19.25 -0.92
N ASP A 152 -4.64 19.58 0.34
CA ASP A 152 -5.31 18.69 1.29
C ASP A 152 -6.75 18.43 0.81
N LYS A 153 -6.96 17.26 0.19
CA LYS A 153 -8.28 16.78 -0.19
C LYS A 153 -8.78 15.85 0.91
N ILE A 154 -9.95 16.19 1.45
CA ILE A 154 -10.74 15.27 2.28
C ILE A 154 -12.10 15.12 1.60
N PHE A 155 -12.53 13.89 1.37
CA PHE A 155 -13.85 13.62 0.80
C PHE A 155 -14.47 12.38 1.42
N LYS A 156 -15.80 12.33 1.36
CA LYS A 156 -16.65 11.28 1.94
C LYS A 156 -17.36 10.53 0.83
N LYS A 157 -17.45 9.21 0.96
CA LYS A 157 -18.29 8.36 0.10
C LYS A 157 -18.98 7.28 0.93
N ASP A 158 -20.25 7.06 0.63
CA ASP A 158 -20.98 5.92 1.16
C ASP A 158 -20.72 4.69 0.30
N ILE A 159 -20.34 3.58 0.93
CA ILE A 159 -20.02 2.31 0.28
C ILE A 159 -20.92 1.21 0.86
N LYS A 160 -21.47 0.35 0.00
CA LYS A 160 -22.39 -0.72 0.40
C LYS A 160 -21.88 -2.06 -0.10
N ILE A 161 -21.48 -2.92 0.84
CA ILE A 161 -20.94 -4.25 0.57
C ILE A 161 -21.77 -5.29 1.32
N ASN A 162 -22.25 -6.33 0.64
CA ASN A 162 -23.00 -7.45 1.24
C ASN A 162 -24.09 -7.01 2.23
N LYS A 163 -24.88 -5.99 1.85
CA LYS A 163 -25.95 -5.35 2.64
C LYS A 163 -25.49 -4.50 3.85
N LYS A 164 -24.20 -4.50 4.20
CA LYS A 164 -23.62 -3.56 5.19
C LYS A 164 -23.34 -2.22 4.51
N LYS A 165 -23.58 -1.12 5.23
CA LYS A 165 -23.28 0.24 4.78
C LYS A 165 -22.11 0.78 5.58
N PHE A 166 -21.18 1.41 4.88
CA PHE A 166 -19.99 2.05 5.40
C PHE A 166 -19.94 3.49 4.92
N VAL A 167 -19.43 4.36 5.78
CA VAL A 167 -19.04 5.72 5.43
C VAL A 167 -17.52 5.75 5.38
N CYS A 168 -16.98 6.02 4.20
CA CYS A 168 -15.55 6.06 3.96
C CYS A 168 -15.10 7.51 3.79
N TYR A 169 -14.15 7.92 4.62
CA TYR A 169 -13.50 9.22 4.56
C TYR A 169 -12.10 9.02 3.99
N PHE A 170 -11.77 9.74 2.93
CA PHE A 170 -10.50 9.66 2.23
C PHE A 170 -9.69 10.93 2.47
N PHE A 171 -8.39 10.80 2.70
CA PHE A 171 -7.52 11.88 3.18
C PHE A 171 -6.21 11.90 2.41
N SER A 172 -5.86 13.00 1.74
CA SER A 172 -4.57 13.10 1.04
C SER A 172 -3.38 13.56 1.91
N LYS A 173 -3.62 13.92 3.19
CA LYS A 173 -2.65 14.31 4.23
C LYS A 173 -3.27 14.06 5.62
N CYS A 174 -2.47 14.12 6.69
CA CYS A 174 -2.85 13.88 8.11
C CYS A 174 -3.03 12.41 8.53
N PRO A 175 -2.11 11.48 8.16
CA PRO A 175 -2.21 10.10 8.63
C PRO A 175 -2.08 9.98 10.16
N GLU A 176 -1.34 10.87 10.81
CA GLU A 176 -1.14 10.86 12.26
C GLU A 176 -2.44 11.15 13.03
N GLU A 177 -3.17 12.20 12.64
CA GLU A 177 -4.48 12.51 13.21
C GLU A 177 -5.47 11.35 13.04
N LEU A 178 -5.37 10.66 11.90
CA LEU A 178 -6.18 9.48 11.59
C LEU A 178 -5.90 8.31 12.53
N PHE A 179 -4.62 7.96 12.72
CA PHE A 179 -4.22 6.87 13.62
C PHE A 179 -4.70 7.11 15.05
N ILE A 180 -4.53 8.33 15.54
CA ILE A 180 -5.00 8.71 16.88
C ILE A 180 -6.53 8.65 16.95
N LEU A 181 -7.24 9.14 15.93
CA LEU A 181 -8.71 9.07 15.89
C LEU A 181 -9.21 7.62 15.89
N LYS A 182 -8.62 6.72 15.09
CA LYS A 182 -8.97 5.29 15.10
C LYS A 182 -8.81 4.70 16.49
N GLU A 183 -7.70 4.94 17.16
CA GLU A 183 -7.48 4.37 18.50
C GLU A 183 -8.42 4.98 19.56
N ILE A 184 -8.72 6.29 19.48
CA ILE A 184 -9.76 6.89 20.35
C ILE A 184 -11.09 6.17 20.15
N MET A 185 -11.51 5.99 18.90
CA MET A 185 -12.79 5.36 18.60
C MET A 185 -12.79 3.86 18.95
N ASN A 186 -11.68 3.14 18.81
CA ASN A 186 -11.54 1.76 19.28
C ASN A 186 -11.68 1.65 20.80
N LEU A 187 -11.11 2.61 21.54
CA LEU A 187 -11.21 2.68 23.00
C LEU A 187 -12.65 3.00 23.46
N MET A 188 -13.41 3.75 22.66
CA MET A 188 -14.81 4.08 22.94
C MET A 188 -15.78 2.96 22.54
N PHE A 189 -15.47 2.27 21.45
CA PHE A 189 -16.36 1.30 20.85
C PHE A 189 -15.66 -0.04 20.68
N SER A 190 -15.56 -0.77 21.79
CA SER A 190 -15.20 -2.19 21.75
C SER A 190 -16.13 -2.90 20.76
N ASN A 191 -15.56 -3.40 19.66
CA ASN A 191 -16.21 -4.15 18.56
C ASN A 191 -16.77 -3.36 17.35
N LYS A 192 -16.49 -2.05 17.20
CA LYS A 192 -16.81 -1.35 15.93
C LYS A 192 -15.61 -1.35 14.98
N LEU A 193 -15.85 -1.80 13.74
CA LEU A 193 -14.83 -1.90 12.70
C LEU A 193 -14.41 -0.51 12.22
N ILE A 194 -13.20 -0.10 12.59
CA ILE A 194 -12.54 1.11 12.08
C ILE A 194 -11.26 0.67 11.41
N TYR A 195 -11.31 0.62 10.09
CA TYR A 195 -10.15 0.29 9.29
C TYR A 195 -9.43 1.58 8.92
N ILE A 196 -8.10 1.56 9.09
CA ILE A 196 -7.21 2.48 8.41
C ILE A 196 -6.48 1.66 7.38
N SER A 197 -6.53 2.09 6.13
CA SER A 197 -5.60 1.62 5.12
C SER A 197 -4.92 2.84 4.50
N GLU A 198 -3.61 2.72 4.31
CA GLU A 198 -2.78 3.76 3.69
C GLU A 198 -2.35 3.28 2.32
N LYS A 199 -2.61 4.10 1.31
CA LYS A 199 -2.25 3.84 -0.08
C LYS A 199 -1.59 5.08 -0.67
N LYS A 200 -0.26 5.03 -0.81
CA LYS A 200 0.60 6.16 -1.21
C LYS A 200 0.44 7.40 -0.31
N HIS A 201 -0.12 8.48 -0.86
CA HIS A 201 -0.41 9.75 -0.19
C HIS A 201 -1.82 9.82 0.39
N MET A 202 -2.59 8.73 0.34
CA MET A 202 -3.97 8.75 0.78
C MET A 202 -4.23 7.71 1.85
N SER A 203 -4.83 8.15 2.94
CA SER A 203 -5.33 7.27 3.98
C SER A 203 -6.86 7.23 3.88
N VAL A 204 -7.47 6.13 4.30
CA VAL A 204 -8.92 6.00 4.39
C VAL A 204 -9.30 5.58 5.81
N VAL A 205 -10.31 6.24 6.38
CA VAL A 205 -11.02 5.73 7.57
C VAL A 205 -12.38 5.23 7.13
N ILE A 206 -12.64 3.97 7.45
CA ILE A 206 -13.88 3.28 7.12
C ILE A 206 -14.66 3.09 8.40
N ILE A 207 -15.85 3.68 8.46
CA ILE A 207 -16.71 3.66 9.63
C ILE A 207 -18.02 2.98 9.25
N LYS A 208 -18.48 2.01 10.05
CA LYS A 208 -19.81 1.42 9.87
C LYS A 208 -20.89 2.50 10.03
N THR A 209 -21.93 2.51 9.19
CA THR A 209 -23.02 3.50 9.34
C THR A 209 -23.67 3.43 10.73
N GLY A 210 -23.98 4.59 11.32
CA GLY A 210 -24.58 4.70 12.67
C GLY A 210 -23.56 4.78 13.81
N VAL A 211 -22.29 4.98 13.50
CA VAL A 211 -21.24 5.24 14.49
C VAL A 211 -20.93 6.73 14.46
N GLU A 212 -21.12 7.39 15.59
CA GLU A 212 -20.82 8.81 15.75
C GLU A 212 -19.32 9.04 15.97
N PHE A 213 -18.85 10.20 15.56
CA PHE A 213 -17.50 10.65 15.89
C PHE A 213 -17.40 10.97 17.39
N PRO A 214 -16.18 10.91 17.97
CA PRO A 214 -15.99 11.21 19.38
C PRO A 214 -16.29 12.69 19.67
N THR A 215 -17.03 12.93 20.74
CA THR A 215 -17.22 14.27 21.30
C THR A 215 -15.88 14.85 21.78
N MET A 216 -15.82 16.17 21.93
CA MET A 216 -14.61 16.85 22.41
C MET A 216 -14.15 16.34 23.79
N ALA A 217 -15.10 16.01 24.68
CA ALA A 217 -14.80 15.44 25.99
C ALA A 217 -14.21 14.02 25.90
N GLU A 218 -14.69 13.22 24.95
CA GLU A 218 -14.14 11.88 24.71
C GLU A 218 -12.74 11.94 24.10
N ILE A 219 -12.50 12.87 23.16
CA ILE A 219 -11.15 13.13 22.64
C ILE A 219 -10.21 13.44 23.81
N ASP A 220 -10.60 14.32 24.72
CA ASP A 220 -9.74 14.69 25.85
C ASP A 220 -9.42 13.53 26.78
N ARG A 221 -10.41 12.68 27.02
CA ARG A 221 -10.33 11.51 27.90
C ARG A 221 -9.43 10.42 27.33
N TYR A 222 -9.51 10.16 26.02
CA TYR A 222 -8.87 9.01 25.41
C TYR A 222 -7.56 9.33 24.67
N TYR A 223 -7.30 10.60 24.35
CA TYR A 223 -6.16 11.02 23.53
C TYR A 223 -4.81 10.41 23.92
N TYR A 224 -4.40 10.50 25.20
CA TYR A 224 -3.07 10.03 25.60
C TYR A 224 -2.96 8.51 25.55
N LYS A 225 -4.04 7.79 25.89
CA LYS A 225 -4.10 6.33 25.77
C LYS A 225 -4.02 5.89 24.32
N ALA A 226 -4.73 6.60 23.44
CA ALA A 226 -4.67 6.36 21.99
C ALA A 226 -3.27 6.61 21.44
N LEU A 227 -2.63 7.73 21.80
CA LEU A 227 -1.27 8.06 21.37
C LEU A 227 -0.24 7.02 21.83
N GLU A 228 -0.32 6.58 23.09
CA GLU A 228 0.54 5.53 23.63
C GLU A 228 0.38 4.21 22.86
N GLU A 229 -0.85 3.82 22.58
CA GLU A 229 -1.15 2.59 21.85
C GLU A 229 -0.66 2.64 20.38
N VAL A 230 -0.83 3.78 19.69
CA VAL A 230 -0.26 3.99 18.35
C VAL A 230 1.26 3.87 18.38
N ILE A 231 1.93 4.54 19.32
CA ILE A 231 3.39 4.48 19.46
C ILE A 231 3.86 3.06 19.78
N ARG A 232 3.13 2.33 20.64
CA ARG A 232 3.44 0.94 20.99
C ARG A 232 3.35 0.02 19.77
N LYS A 233 2.27 0.09 18.99
CA LYS A 233 2.10 -0.70 17.76
C LYS A 233 3.22 -0.41 16.75
N ILE A 234 3.57 0.86 16.56
CA ILE A 234 4.67 1.29 15.69
C ILE A 234 6.03 0.76 16.16
N LYS A 235 6.28 0.73 17.48
CA LYS A 235 7.52 0.16 18.05
C LYS A 235 7.59 -1.36 17.89
N LEU A 236 6.48 -2.07 18.09
CA LEU A 236 6.46 -3.54 17.94
C LEU A 236 6.71 -3.99 16.49
N ILE A 237 6.23 -3.24 15.50
CA ILE A 237 6.52 -3.49 14.07
C ILE A 237 8.03 -3.45 13.79
N LYS A 238 8.80 -2.63 14.52
CA LYS A 238 10.26 -2.54 14.37
C LYS A 238 10.96 -3.81 14.85
N ASP A 239 10.50 -4.38 15.95
CA ASP A 239 11.19 -5.49 16.62
C ASP A 239 10.89 -6.84 15.95
N ASP A 240 9.76 -6.96 15.23
CA ASP A 240 9.34 -8.17 14.51
C ASP A 240 9.27 -7.97 12.99
N PHE A 241 10.02 -6.98 12.46
CA PHE A 241 9.95 -6.50 11.08
C PHE A 241 10.00 -7.63 10.04
N ILE A 242 10.81 -8.67 10.24
CA ILE A 242 10.89 -9.78 9.28
C ILE A 242 9.64 -10.66 9.33
N SER A 243 9.07 -10.95 10.50
CA SER A 243 7.85 -11.76 10.61
C SER A 243 6.61 -10.98 10.17
N HIS A 244 6.56 -9.67 10.44
CA HIS A 244 5.49 -8.78 10.00
C HIS A 244 5.53 -8.51 8.49
N VAL A 245 6.71 -8.26 7.93
CA VAL A 245 6.89 -8.16 6.46
C VAL A 245 6.46 -9.47 5.80
N MET A 246 6.68 -10.63 6.42
CA MET A 246 6.27 -11.93 5.86
C MET A 246 4.78 -12.26 6.02
N ASN A 247 4.08 -11.70 7.02
CA ASN A 247 2.66 -11.97 7.31
C ASN A 247 1.70 -10.89 6.78
N GLU A 248 2.13 -9.63 6.69
CA GLU A 248 1.36 -8.50 6.17
C GLU A 248 2.20 -7.75 5.14
N PHE A 249 2.29 -8.28 3.92
CA PHE A 249 2.94 -7.62 2.79
C PHE A 249 2.13 -6.42 2.25
N GLU A 250 1.34 -5.74 3.08
CA GLU A 250 0.57 -4.54 2.74
C GLU A 250 1.01 -3.33 3.56
N SER A 251 1.56 -2.34 2.84
CA SER A 251 2.12 -1.07 3.35
C SER A 251 3.54 -1.18 3.95
N GLN A 252 4.28 -0.08 3.95
CA GLN A 252 5.54 0.13 4.70
C GLN A 252 6.91 -0.24 4.10
N LEU A 253 7.12 -0.08 2.78
CA LEU A 253 8.49 -0.05 2.21
C LEU A 253 9.27 1.26 2.44
N PHE A 254 8.87 2.06 3.43
CA PHE A 254 9.58 3.29 3.81
C PHE A 254 9.86 3.31 5.32
N HIS A 255 10.85 2.55 5.79
CA HIS A 255 11.31 2.58 7.18
C HIS A 255 12.83 2.41 7.14
N ASP A 256 13.66 3.43 7.41
CA ASP A 256 13.84 4.02 8.76
C ASP A 256 13.65 5.54 8.86
N ILE A 257 13.89 6.33 7.79
CA ILE A 257 13.84 7.81 7.85
C ILE A 257 12.40 8.32 8.05
N ILE A 258 11.40 7.67 7.44
CA ILE A 258 10.00 8.04 7.61
C ILE A 258 9.47 7.65 9.00
N TRP A 259 10.06 6.65 9.66
CA TRP A 259 9.66 6.26 11.02
C TRP A 259 9.90 7.40 12.01
N GLU A 260 11.12 7.94 12.02
CA GLU A 260 11.50 8.98 12.99
C GLU A 260 10.70 10.24 12.73
N LEU A 261 10.48 10.56 11.46
CA LEU A 261 9.59 11.64 11.05
C LEU A 261 8.14 11.39 11.48
N ARG A 262 7.57 10.20 11.27
CA ARG A 262 6.19 9.87 11.67
C ARG A 262 6.01 9.88 13.18
N VAL A 263 6.94 9.32 13.95
CA VAL A 263 6.88 9.39 15.42
C VAL A 263 7.04 10.83 15.89
N ASN A 264 7.92 11.62 15.28
CA ASN A 264 8.01 13.05 15.57
C ASN A 264 6.71 13.79 15.22
N PHE A 265 6.07 13.49 14.09
CA PHE A 265 4.78 14.08 13.70
C PHE A 265 3.64 13.65 14.65
N LEU A 266 3.61 12.38 15.07
CA LEU A 266 2.65 11.88 16.08
C LEU A 266 2.82 12.61 17.41
N LEU A 267 4.07 12.79 17.86
CA LEU A 267 4.37 13.52 19.09
C LEU A 267 4.04 15.03 18.99
N GLN A 268 4.07 15.60 17.79
CA GLN A 268 3.65 16.96 17.49
C GLN A 268 2.16 17.09 17.16
N THR A 269 1.45 15.97 17.04
CA THR A 269 0.00 15.98 16.93
C THR A 269 -0.54 16.33 18.31
N THR A 270 -1.53 17.21 18.40
CA THR A 270 -2.07 17.69 19.68
C THR A 270 -3.55 17.38 19.76
N LYS A 271 -4.12 17.38 20.97
CA LYS A 271 -5.57 17.27 21.18
C LYS A 271 -6.34 18.26 20.30
N LEU A 272 -5.87 19.51 20.21
CA LEU A 272 -6.48 20.54 19.39
C LEU A 272 -6.49 20.18 17.89
N LYS A 273 -5.40 19.61 17.37
CA LYS A 273 -5.35 19.11 15.98
C LYS A 273 -6.38 18.00 15.76
N ILE A 274 -6.51 17.05 16.68
CA ILE A 274 -7.53 15.99 16.60
C ILE A 274 -8.96 16.56 16.65
N ARG A 275 -9.23 17.49 17.56
CA ARG A 275 -10.54 18.17 17.63
C ARG A 275 -10.88 18.89 16.34
N ASN A 276 -9.94 19.65 15.78
CA ASN A 276 -10.12 20.34 14.51
C ASN A 276 -10.34 19.36 13.36
N PHE A 277 -9.64 18.22 13.38
CA PHE A 277 -9.78 17.16 12.41
C PHE A 277 -11.17 16.51 12.46
N VAL A 278 -11.67 16.16 13.65
CA VAL A 278 -13.04 15.64 13.85
C VAL A 278 -14.09 16.65 13.42
N ASN A 279 -13.95 17.92 13.82
CA ASN A 279 -14.85 18.99 13.37
C ASN A 279 -14.86 19.17 11.84
N LYS A 280 -13.74 18.93 11.16
CA LYS A 280 -13.66 18.97 9.70
C LYS A 280 -14.41 17.79 9.08
N LEU A 281 -14.34 16.62 9.71
CA LEU A 281 -15.03 15.41 9.26
C LEU A 281 -16.54 15.49 9.42
N GLU A 282 -17.03 16.04 10.53
CA GLU A 282 -18.47 16.20 10.79
C GLU A 282 -19.16 17.15 9.80
N LYS A 283 -18.39 18.02 9.13
CA LYS A 283 -18.90 18.99 8.14
C LYS A 283 -18.97 18.43 6.71
N LEU A 284 -18.52 17.20 6.47
CA LEU A 284 -18.53 16.50 5.17
C LEU A 284 -19.73 15.57 5.01
#